data_AF-C3ZN95-F1
#
_entry.id   AF-C3ZN95-F1
#
_cell.length_a   1.000
_cell.length_b   1.000
_cell.length_c   1.000
_cell.angle_alpha   90.00
_cell.angle_beta   90.00
_cell.angle_gamma   90.00
#
_symmetry.space_group_name_H-M   'P 1'
#
loop_
_entity.id
_entity.type
_entity.pdbx_description
1 polymer ?
#
loop_
_entity_poly.entity_id
_entity_poly.type
_entity_poly.pdbx_seq_one_letter_code
_entity_poly.pdbx_strand_id
1 'polypeptide(L)'
;DGSWHALCVTWSSSDGSWRLYADGELGDSGSGLARGATVDGGGLWILGQDQDAYGGGFDANQAFAGELSRVNLWDRVLTPEEIGTDWSVSCHHHGNVIDWTSTNVEVFGLVSKDRYLHCGK
;
A
#
# COMPACT_ATOMS: atom_id res chain seq x y z
N ASP A 1 -12.67 -11.54 4.63
CA ASP A 1 -13.57 -12.67 4.28
C ASP A 1 -12.80 -13.89 3.70
N GLY A 2 -11.47 -13.86 3.68
CA GLY A 2 -10.66 -14.90 3.04
C GLY A 2 -10.47 -14.70 1.54
N SER A 3 -11.06 -13.65 0.97
CA SER A 3 -10.92 -13.27 -0.43
C SER A 3 -9.82 -12.21 -0.59
N TRP A 4 -9.34 -12.11 -1.82
CA TRP A 4 -8.47 -11.02 -2.23
C TRP A 4 -9.25 -9.71 -2.40
N HIS A 5 -8.72 -8.62 -1.86
CA HIS A 5 -9.25 -7.27 -2.06
C HIS A 5 -8.15 -6.31 -2.51
N ALA A 6 -8.49 -5.40 -3.41
CA ALA A 6 -7.60 -4.31 -3.79
C ALA A 6 -7.87 -3.11 -2.88
N LEU A 7 -6.85 -2.66 -2.14
CA LEU A 7 -6.96 -1.48 -1.28
C LEU A 7 -6.10 -0.35 -1.82
N CYS A 8 -6.66 0.85 -1.89
CA CYS A 8 -5.91 2.07 -2.20
C CYS A 8 -6.22 3.16 -1.18
N VAL A 9 -5.20 3.76 -0.59
CA VAL A 9 -5.32 4.92 0.29
C VAL A 9 -4.58 6.08 -0.34
N THR A 10 -5.26 7.22 -0.44
CA THR A 10 -4.66 8.48 -0.91
C THR A 10 -4.62 9.48 0.22
N TRP A 11 -3.61 10.34 0.22
CA TRP A 11 -3.49 11.45 1.16
C TRP A 11 -2.82 12.66 0.47
N SER A 12 -3.30 13.86 0.79
CA SER A 12 -2.72 15.13 0.34
C SER A 12 -2.40 16.04 1.53
N SER A 13 -1.15 16.50 1.60
CA SER A 13 -0.71 17.42 2.66
C SER A 13 -1.43 18.78 2.66
N SER A 14 -1.81 19.29 1.49
CA SER A 14 -2.33 20.67 1.33
C SER A 14 -3.52 20.98 2.26
N ASP A 15 -4.47 20.05 2.35
CA ASP A 15 -5.67 20.14 3.17
C ASP A 15 -5.86 18.93 4.11
N GLY A 16 -4.93 17.96 4.08
CA GLY A 16 -5.05 16.70 4.81
C GLY A 16 -6.17 15.81 4.28
N SER A 17 -6.60 16.00 3.02
CA SER A 17 -7.61 15.15 2.40
C SER A 17 -7.08 13.73 2.23
N TRP A 18 -7.91 12.77 2.59
CA TRP A 18 -7.60 11.35 2.43
C TRP A 18 -8.83 10.59 1.94
N ARG A 19 -8.59 9.50 1.21
CA ARG A 19 -9.63 8.61 0.69
C ARG A 19 -9.15 7.18 0.79
N LEU A 20 -10.06 6.28 1.15
CA LEU A 20 -9.85 4.84 1.19
C LEU A 20 -10.78 4.17 0.20
N TYR A 21 -10.18 3.42 -0.73
CA TYR A 21 -10.88 2.64 -1.74
C TYR A 21 -10.71 1.16 -1.45
N ALA A 22 -11.80 0.41 -1.57
CA ALA A 22 -11.80 -1.04 -1.52
C ALA A 22 -12.42 -1.57 -2.81
N ASP A 23 -11.68 -2.40 -3.53
CA ASP A 23 -12.04 -2.92 -4.86
C ASP A 23 -12.42 -1.82 -5.86
N GLY A 24 -11.72 -0.68 -5.75
CA GLY A 24 -11.91 0.50 -6.59
C GLY A 24 -13.07 1.41 -6.18
N GLU A 25 -13.93 0.97 -5.26
CA GLU A 25 -15.05 1.76 -4.74
C GLU A 25 -14.61 2.59 -3.54
N LEU A 26 -15.08 3.84 -3.46
CA LEU A 26 -14.79 4.72 -2.34
C LEU A 26 -15.53 4.24 -1.08
N GLY A 27 -14.78 3.73 -0.10
CA GLY A 27 -15.33 3.24 1.17
C GLY A 27 -15.43 4.33 2.24
N ASP A 28 -14.40 5.17 2.34
CA ASP A 28 -14.37 6.27 3.33
C ASP A 28 -13.47 7.43 2.86
N SER A 29 -13.69 8.61 3.41
CA SER A 29 -12.88 9.79 3.13
C SER A 29 -12.98 10.84 4.23
N GLY A 30 -11.97 11.70 4.28
CA GLY A 30 -11.96 12.83 5.22
C GLY A 30 -10.97 13.91 4.83
N SER A 31 -10.80 14.88 5.72
CA SER A 31 -9.84 15.98 5.57
C SER A 31 -9.23 16.37 6.92
N GLY A 32 -8.18 17.20 6.90
CA GLY A 32 -7.50 17.66 8.10
C GLY A 32 -6.50 16.67 8.70
N LEU A 33 -6.31 15.48 8.13
CA LEU A 33 -5.32 14.52 8.59
C LEU A 33 -3.91 15.03 8.28
N ALA A 34 -3.12 15.34 9.31
CA ALA A 34 -1.73 15.79 9.19
C ALA A 34 -1.53 16.95 8.18
N ARG A 35 -2.48 17.90 8.13
CA ARG A 35 -2.44 19.01 7.17
C ARG A 35 -1.14 19.81 7.27
N GLY A 36 -0.49 20.04 6.14
CA GLY A 36 0.78 20.76 6.02
C GLY A 36 2.02 19.95 6.43
N ALA A 37 1.84 18.69 6.85
CA ALA A 37 2.96 17.81 7.17
C ALA A 37 3.68 17.32 5.90
N THR A 38 4.94 16.93 6.04
CA THR A 38 5.71 16.28 4.98
C THR A 38 6.08 14.88 5.45
N VAL A 39 6.04 13.90 4.54
CA VAL A 39 6.65 12.59 4.79
C VAL A 39 8.13 12.73 4.48
N ASP A 40 8.97 12.62 5.50
CA ASP A 40 10.41 12.78 5.34
C ASP A 40 11.02 11.63 4.52
N GLY A 41 11.99 11.96 3.68
CA GLY A 41 12.76 10.98 2.92
C GLY A 41 13.77 10.21 3.79
N GLY A 42 14.26 9.08 3.27
CA GLY A 42 15.27 8.24 3.96
C GLY A 42 14.69 7.23 4.95
N GLY A 43 13.37 7.09 5.01
CA GLY A 43 12.69 6.06 5.80
C GLY A 43 12.92 4.63 5.28
N LEU A 44 12.51 3.66 6.10
CA LEU A 44 12.55 2.23 5.79
C LEU A 44 11.11 1.68 5.70
N TRP A 45 10.77 1.07 4.57
CA TRP A 45 9.49 0.41 4.37
C TRP A 45 9.56 -1.03 4.88
N ILE A 46 8.65 -1.39 5.78
CA ILE A 46 8.46 -2.74 6.29
C ILE A 46 7.03 -3.17 5.96
N LEU A 47 6.90 -4.39 5.43
CA LEU A 47 5.61 -5.02 5.20
C LEU A 47 5.39 -6.11 6.23
N GLY A 48 4.17 -6.18 6.77
CA GLY A 48 3.76 -7.25 7.67
C GLY A 48 3.92 -6.96 9.17
N GLN A 49 4.58 -5.86 9.55
CA GLN A 49 4.86 -5.47 10.94
C GLN A 49 4.67 -3.97 11.14
N ASP A 50 4.38 -3.56 12.37
CA ASP A 50 4.28 -2.16 12.80
C ASP A 50 5.59 -1.67 13.44
N GLN A 51 6.14 -0.56 12.93
CA GLN A 51 7.46 -0.04 13.36
C GLN A 51 7.33 0.93 14.53
N ASP A 52 7.66 0.49 15.74
CA ASP A 52 7.79 1.38 16.92
C ASP A 52 9.19 2.02 17.05
N ALA A 53 10.16 1.54 16.26
CA ALA A 53 11.49 2.12 16.10
C ALA A 53 11.96 1.93 14.65
N TYR A 54 13.01 2.66 14.25
CA TYR A 54 13.57 2.54 12.90
C TYR A 54 13.99 1.08 12.61
N GLY A 55 13.28 0.41 11.69
CA GLY A 55 13.52 -0.98 11.30
C GLY A 55 13.25 -2.04 12.37
N GLY A 56 12.51 -1.73 13.44
CA GLY A 56 12.25 -2.67 14.52
C GLY A 56 11.20 -2.21 15.51
N GLY A 57 11.25 -2.78 16.72
CA GLY A 57 10.23 -2.54 17.75
C GLY A 57 8.91 -3.29 17.50
N PHE A 58 8.95 -4.34 16.68
CA PHE A 58 7.74 -5.07 16.28
C PHE A 58 7.05 -5.79 17.45
N ASP A 59 5.73 -5.65 17.56
CA ASP A 59 4.86 -6.48 18.41
C ASP A 59 4.10 -7.50 17.55
N ALA A 60 4.16 -8.77 17.95
CA ALA A 60 3.45 -9.86 17.28
C ALA A 60 1.91 -9.66 17.25
N ASN A 61 1.35 -8.89 18.18
CA ASN A 61 -0.08 -8.59 18.23
C ASN A 61 -0.51 -7.54 17.18
N GLN A 62 0.44 -6.82 16.58
CA GLN A 62 0.21 -5.84 15.51
C GLN A 62 0.63 -6.38 14.13
N ALA A 63 1.15 -7.61 14.08
CA ALA A 63 1.58 -8.24 12.85
C ALA A 63 0.40 -8.52 11.90
N PHE A 64 0.61 -8.28 10.62
CA PHE A 64 -0.34 -8.69 9.59
C PHE A 64 -0.21 -10.20 9.35
N ALA A 65 -1.35 -10.90 9.34
CA ALA A 65 -1.44 -12.32 9.00
C ALA A 65 -2.31 -12.48 7.75
N GLY A 66 -1.68 -12.77 6.61
CA GLY A 66 -2.37 -12.93 5.33
C GLY A 66 -1.42 -12.91 4.15
N GLU A 67 -1.97 -12.65 2.98
CA GLU A 67 -1.24 -12.59 1.71
C GLU A 67 -1.21 -11.14 1.20
N LEU A 68 -0.06 -10.72 0.65
CA LEU A 68 0.10 -9.42 0.02
C LEU A 68 0.67 -9.60 -1.39
N SER A 69 0.21 -8.77 -2.31
CA SER A 69 0.73 -8.68 -3.67
C SER A 69 0.48 -7.29 -4.22
N ARG A 70 1.25 -6.88 -5.23
CA ARG A 70 1.07 -5.62 -5.95
C ARG A 70 1.13 -4.35 -5.08
N VAL A 71 1.96 -4.36 -4.04
CA VAL A 71 2.18 -3.18 -3.19
C VAL A 71 2.97 -2.14 -3.97
N ASN A 72 2.30 -1.05 -4.34
CA ASN A 72 2.88 0.07 -5.07
C ASN A 72 2.70 1.37 -4.29
N LEU A 73 3.58 2.35 -4.54
CA LEU A 73 3.53 3.66 -3.90
C LEU A 73 3.86 4.77 -4.89
N TRP A 74 3.10 5.86 -4.78
CA TRP A 74 3.27 7.10 -5.53
C TRP A 74 3.45 8.29 -4.58
N ASP A 75 4.18 9.30 -5.04
CA ASP A 75 4.35 10.59 -4.35
C ASP A 75 3.28 11.63 -4.73
N ARG A 76 2.19 11.16 -5.34
CA ARG A 76 1.04 11.96 -5.77
C ARG A 76 -0.28 11.23 -5.48
N VAL A 77 -1.35 12.02 -5.42
CA VAL A 77 -2.71 11.48 -5.35
C VAL A 77 -3.08 10.87 -6.70
N LEU A 78 -3.47 9.60 -6.70
CA LEU A 78 -4.06 8.93 -7.86
C LEU A 78 -5.50 9.40 -8.06
N THR A 79 -5.95 9.50 -9.32
CA THR A 79 -7.36 9.76 -9.63
C THR A 79 -8.19 8.47 -9.51
N PRO A 80 -9.53 8.57 -9.34
CA PRO A 80 -10.40 7.40 -9.35
C PRO A 80 -10.24 6.53 -10.60
N GLU A 81 -9.98 7.14 -11.77
CA GLU A 81 -9.77 6.43 -13.02
C GLU A 81 -8.45 5.65 -13.03
N GLU A 82 -7.40 6.19 -12.40
CA GLU A 82 -6.12 5.48 -12.25
C GLU A 82 -6.24 4.31 -11.27
N ILE A 83 -7.03 4.47 -10.20
CA ILE A 83 -7.30 3.40 -9.24
C ILE A 83 -8.07 2.27 -9.93
N GLY A 84 -9.14 2.63 -10.65
CA GLY A 84 -9.98 1.71 -11.40
C GLY A 84 -10.86 0.82 -10.51
N THR A 85 -11.99 0.36 -11.04
CA THR A 85 -12.89 -0.61 -10.40
C THR A 85 -12.68 -2.04 -10.90
N ASP A 86 -11.92 -2.20 -11.99
CA ASP A 86 -11.50 -3.50 -12.48
C ASP A 86 -10.12 -3.83 -11.90
N TRP A 87 -10.06 -4.97 -11.23
CA TRP A 87 -8.82 -5.56 -10.71
C TRP A 87 -7.72 -5.68 -11.76
N SER A 88 -8.06 -5.80 -13.05
CA SER A 88 -7.11 -5.83 -14.16
C SER A 88 -6.34 -4.52 -14.33
N VAL A 89 -6.85 -3.38 -13.84
CA VAL A 89 -6.15 -2.09 -13.89
C VAL A 89 -4.87 -2.16 -13.05
N SER A 90 -4.91 -2.88 -11.91
CA SER A 90 -3.74 -3.11 -11.05
C SER A 90 -2.61 -3.88 -11.74
N CYS A 91 -2.88 -4.53 -12.88
CA CYS A 91 -1.87 -5.18 -13.70
C CYS A 91 -0.88 -4.21 -14.32
N HIS A 92 -1.29 -2.96 -14.50
CA HIS A 92 -0.52 -1.90 -15.16
C HIS A 92 -0.03 -0.83 -14.18
N HIS A 93 -0.26 -1.03 -12.89
CA HIS A 93 0.21 -0.13 -11.85
C HIS A 93 1.71 -0.30 -11.60
N HIS A 94 2.43 0.79 -11.82
CA HIS A 94 3.84 0.92 -11.49
C HIS A 94 4.01 2.21 -10.68
N GLY A 95 4.28 2.05 -9.38
CA GLY A 95 4.56 3.17 -8.48
C GLY A 95 5.88 3.84 -8.82
N ASN A 96 5.93 5.17 -8.80
CA ASN A 96 7.17 5.91 -9.02
C ASN A 96 8.07 5.97 -7.77
N VAL A 97 7.55 5.60 -6.59
CA VAL A 97 8.32 5.47 -5.35
C VAL A 97 8.61 4.01 -5.03
N ILE A 98 7.57 3.16 -5.05
CA ILE A 98 7.70 1.70 -4.92
C ILE A 98 6.95 1.07 -6.08
N ASP A 99 7.66 0.32 -6.91
CA ASP A 99 7.09 -0.57 -7.91
C ASP A 99 7.28 -2.02 -7.45
N TRP A 100 6.19 -2.72 -7.19
CA TRP A 100 6.21 -4.11 -6.69
C TRP A 100 7.03 -5.06 -7.57
N THR A 101 7.06 -4.80 -8.89
CA THR A 101 7.67 -5.70 -9.87
C THR A 101 9.17 -5.52 -10.01
N SER A 102 9.69 -4.35 -9.65
CA SER A 102 11.11 -3.99 -9.83
C SER A 102 11.84 -3.67 -8.53
N THR A 103 11.12 -3.35 -7.46
CA THR A 103 11.70 -3.10 -6.13
C THR A 103 12.16 -4.41 -5.50
N ASN A 104 13.40 -4.45 -5.03
CA ASN A 104 13.89 -5.61 -4.28
C ASN A 104 13.26 -5.64 -2.87
N VAL A 105 12.38 -6.62 -2.63
CA VAL A 105 11.79 -6.86 -1.30
C VAL A 105 12.55 -7.99 -0.61
N GLU A 106 13.26 -7.67 0.46
CA GLU A 106 13.95 -8.66 1.29
C GLU A 106 12.96 -9.36 2.24
N VAL A 107 13.17 -10.66 2.49
CA VAL A 107 12.27 -11.51 3.26
C VAL A 107 12.98 -11.96 4.53
N PHE A 108 12.31 -11.76 5.67
CA PHE A 108 12.81 -12.12 6.98
C PHE A 108 11.76 -12.93 7.76
N GLY A 109 12.23 -13.83 8.62
CA GLY A 109 11.35 -14.60 9.50
C GLY A 109 10.49 -15.63 8.76
N LEU A 110 9.23 -15.76 9.19
CA LEU A 110 8.29 -16.82 8.76
C LEU A 110 7.46 -16.41 7.54
N VAL A 111 8.07 -15.70 6.59
CA VAL A 111 7.41 -15.25 5.37
C VAL A 111 7.90 -16.09 4.19
N SER A 112 6.99 -16.54 3.34
CA SER A 112 7.30 -17.18 2.07
C SER A 112 6.92 -16.26 0.90
N LYS A 113 7.61 -16.44 -0.23
CA LYS A 113 7.21 -15.87 -1.51
C LYS A 113 6.58 -16.98 -2.35
N ASP A 114 5.43 -16.69 -2.93
CA ASP A 114 4.80 -17.55 -3.91
C ASP A 114 4.26 -16.72 -5.08
N ARG A 115 3.96 -17.38 -6.20
CA ARG A 115 3.44 -16.76 -7.40
C ARG A 115 1.94 -16.54 -7.25
N TYR A 116 1.54 -15.27 -7.16
CA TYR A 116 0.15 -14.89 -7.26
C TYR A 116 -0.23 -14.66 -8.73
N LEU A 117 -0.94 -15.62 -9.32
CA LEU A 117 -1.40 -15.59 -10.71
C LEU A 117 -2.62 -14.67 -10.86
N HIS A 118 -2.38 -13.37 -10.82
CA HIS A 118 -3.34 -12.36 -11.20
C HIS A 118 -2.68 -11.50 -12.29
N CYS A 119 -3.37 -11.21 -13.40
CA CYS A 119 -2.86 -10.61 -14.65
C CYS A 119 -2.21 -11.55 -15.67
N GLY A 120 -2.51 -12.86 -15.62
CA GLY A 120 -2.10 -13.80 -16.67
C GLY A 120 -0.61 -14.14 -16.69
N LYS A 121 0.16 -13.77 -15.66
CA LYS A 121 1.51 -14.26 -15.38
C LYS A 121 1.72 -14.41 -13.90
#